data_AF-A0A424SH02-F1
#
_entry.id   AF-A0A424SH02-F1
#
_cell.length_a   1.000
_cell.length_b   1.000
_cell.length_c   1.000
_cell.angle_alpha   90.00
_cell.angle_beta   90.00
_cell.angle_gamma   90.00
#
_symmetry.space_group_name_H-M   'P 1'
#
loop_
_entity.id
_entity.type
_entity.pdbx_description
1 polymer ?
#
loop_
_entity_poly.entity_id
_entity_poly.type
_entity_poly.pdbx_seq_one_letter_code
_entity_poly.pdbx_strand_id
1 'polypeptide(L)'
;MKPEEVKHHVKIYLNVFVALLFLTVVTVGISYIDIGVGPGIALGLLVASVKGSLVACYFMHLLDEKKTILWTLFATVISFMILIFVPLSSMISNAGY
;
A
#
# COMPACT_ATOMS: atom_id res chain seq x y z
N MET A 1 11.28 -1.48 32.15
CA MET A 1 10.58 -0.62 31.17
C MET A 1 9.34 -0.05 31.81
N LYS A 2 9.10 1.27 31.70
CA LYS A 2 7.97 1.94 32.35
C LYS A 2 6.68 1.70 31.52
N PRO A 3 5.52 1.46 32.14
CA PRO A 3 4.26 1.14 31.46
C PRO A 3 3.65 2.31 30.66
N GLU A 4 4.25 3.49 30.71
CA GLU A 4 3.66 4.73 30.18
C GLU A 4 4.00 4.95 28.70
N GLU A 5 5.15 4.47 28.24
CA GLU A 5 5.60 4.65 26.84
C GLU A 5 4.88 3.73 25.87
N VAL A 6 4.49 2.52 26.32
CA VAL A 6 3.75 1.55 25.50
C VAL A 6 2.38 2.09 25.08
N LYS A 7 1.71 2.86 25.95
CA LYS A 7 0.38 3.42 25.66
C LYS A 7 0.40 4.44 24.54
N HIS A 8 1.50 5.17 24.37
CA HIS A 8 1.59 6.23 23.36
C HIS A 8 1.72 5.63 21.96
N HIS A 9 2.48 4.54 21.82
CA HIS A 9 2.61 3.82 20.55
C HIS A 9 1.27 3.21 20.14
N VAL A 10 0.59 2.52 21.06
CA VAL A 10 -0.71 1.88 20.80
C VAL A 10 -1.77 2.89 20.30
N LYS A 11 -1.80 4.11 20.86
CA LYS A 11 -2.73 5.16 20.41
C LYS A 11 -2.50 5.59 18.96
N ILE A 12 -1.24 5.69 18.52
CA ILE A 12 -0.91 6.06 17.13
C ILE A 12 -1.35 4.95 16.17
N TYR A 13 -1.06 3.69 16.48
CA TYR A 13 -1.52 2.54 15.69
C TYR A 13 -3.03 2.51 15.55
N LEU A 14 -3.75 2.78 16.64
CA LEU A 14 -5.21 2.76 16.65
C LEU A 14 -5.81 3.92 15.83
N ASN A 15 -5.22 5.11 15.90
CA ASN A 15 -5.65 6.26 15.09
C ASN A 15 -5.47 6.02 13.59
N VAL A 16 -4.38 5.34 13.20
CA VAL A 16 -4.10 4.98 11.80
C VAL A 16 -5.00 3.85 11.32
N PHE A 17 -5.27 2.86 12.17
CA PHE A 17 -6.24 1.81 11.88
C PHE A 17 -7.61 2.39 11.56
N VAL A 18 -8.07 3.37 12.35
CA VAL A 18 -9.31 4.11 12.08
C VAL A 18 -9.23 4.88 10.76
N ALA A 19 -8.11 5.55 10.48
CA ALA A 19 -7.90 6.26 9.20
C ALA A 19 -7.96 5.32 7.99
N LEU A 20 -7.34 4.14 8.07
CA LEU A 20 -7.36 3.10 7.03
C LEU A 20 -8.77 2.54 6.80
N LEU A 21 -9.50 2.30 7.89
CA LEU A 21 -10.88 1.81 7.84
C LEU A 21 -11.78 2.87 7.17
N PHE A 22 -11.66 4.13 7.59
CA PHE A 22 -12.36 5.26 6.97
C PHE A 22 -12.05 5.37 5.47
N LEU A 23 -10.76 5.35 5.10
CA LEU A 23 -10.34 5.43 3.71
C LEU A 23 -10.89 4.25 2.89
N THR A 24 -11.15 3.10 3.53
CA THR A 24 -11.76 1.91 2.91
C THR A 24 -13.24 2.06 2.67
N VAL A 25 -13.99 2.56 3.64
CA VAL A 25 -15.41 2.88 3.45
C VAL A 25 -15.57 3.91 2.33
N VAL A 26 -14.70 4.92 2.28
CA VAL A 26 -14.71 5.92 1.20
C VAL A 26 -14.44 5.29 -0.17
N THR A 27 -13.49 4.35 -0.28
CA THR A 27 -13.20 3.70 -1.58
C THR A 27 -14.36 2.84 -2.06
N VAL A 28 -14.97 2.09 -1.13
CA VAL A 28 -16.13 1.25 -1.44
C VAL A 28 -17.32 2.14 -1.83
N GLY A 29 -17.53 3.25 -1.12
CA GLY A 29 -18.57 4.23 -1.46
C GLY A 29 -18.38 4.86 -2.84
N ILE A 30 -17.16 5.24 -3.19
CA ILE A 30 -16.83 5.73 -4.54
C ILE A 30 -17.07 4.64 -5.58
N SER A 31 -16.76 3.37 -5.28
CA SER A 31 -17.01 2.25 -6.20
C SER A 31 -18.49 1.95 -6.41
N TYR A 32 -19.39 2.38 -5.52
CA TYR A 32 -20.84 2.27 -5.71
C TYR A 32 -21.42 3.41 -6.56
N ILE A 33 -20.71 4.55 -6.65
CA ILE A 33 -21.09 5.61 -7.58
C ILE A 33 -20.49 5.26 -8.93
N ASP A 34 -21.33 5.02 -9.93
CA ASP A 34 -20.90 4.62 -11.26
C ASP A 34 -20.32 5.83 -12.02
N ILE A 35 -19.08 6.22 -11.69
CA ILE A 35 -18.35 7.36 -12.30
C ILE A 35 -17.65 6.92 -13.62
N GLY A 36 -17.95 5.71 -14.10
CA GLY A 36 -17.33 5.13 -15.29
C GLY A 36 -15.98 4.45 -15.01
N VAL A 37 -15.66 3.48 -15.87
CA VAL A 37 -14.57 2.49 -15.67
C VAL A 37 -13.19 3.16 -15.58
N GLY A 38 -12.93 4.19 -16.40
CA GLY A 38 -11.64 4.90 -16.43
C GLY A 38 -11.33 5.68 -15.14
N PRO A 39 -12.19 6.63 -14.73
CA PRO A 39 -12.02 7.37 -13.47
C PRO A 39 -12.02 6.47 -12.24
N GLY A 40 -12.83 5.39 -12.26
CA GLY A 40 -12.89 4.42 -11.17
C GLY A 40 -11.56 3.69 -10.94
N ILE A 41 -10.88 3.26 -12.01
CA ILE A 41 -9.55 2.61 -11.91
C ILE A 41 -8.51 3.60 -11.39
N ALA A 42 -8.49 4.84 -11.89
CA ALA A 42 -7.54 5.86 -11.44
C ALA A 42 -7.71 6.18 -9.95
N LEU A 43 -8.95 6.39 -9.50
CA LEU A 43 -9.26 6.63 -8.08
C LEU A 43 -8.96 5.40 -7.22
N GLY A 44 -9.27 4.19 -7.71
CA GLY A 44 -8.98 2.94 -7.02
C GLY A 44 -7.47 2.74 -6.78
N LEU A 45 -6.64 2.99 -7.79
CA LEU A 45 -5.18 2.94 -7.67
C LEU A 45 -4.66 4.01 -6.71
N LEU A 46 -5.16 5.25 -6.80
CA LEU A 46 -4.74 6.34 -5.92
C LEU A 46 -5.03 6.00 -4.46
N VAL A 47 -6.25 5.54 -4.16
CA VAL A 47 -6.64 5.16 -2.80
C VAL A 47 -5.88 3.91 -2.34
N ALA A 48 -5.64 2.94 -3.22
CA ALA A 48 -4.81 1.78 -2.91
C ALA A 48 -3.38 2.19 -2.53
N SER A 49 -2.77 3.12 -3.27
CA SER A 49 -1.43 3.66 -2.96
C SER A 49 -1.41 4.40 -1.62
N VAL A 50 -2.41 5.23 -1.33
CA VAL A 50 -2.50 5.97 -0.05
C VAL A 50 -2.66 5.00 1.12
N LYS A 51 -3.59 4.03 1.02
CA LYS A 51 -3.75 2.99 2.06
C LYS A 51 -2.47 2.19 2.25
N GLY A 52 -1.85 1.73 1.17
CA GLY A 52 -0.61 0.95 1.21
C GLY A 52 0.53 1.74 1.86
N SER A 53 0.63 3.04 1.56
CA SER A 53 1.65 3.92 2.16
C SER A 53 1.39 4.16 3.65
N LEU A 54 0.12 4.34 4.09
CA LEU A 54 -0.20 4.40 5.52
C LEU A 54 0.10 3.08 6.24
N VAL A 55 -0.23 1.93 5.66
CA VAL A 55 0.14 0.63 6.23
C VAL A 55 1.66 0.50 6.34
N ALA A 56 2.42 0.85 5.30
CA ALA A 56 3.87 0.78 5.30
C ALA A 56 4.51 1.75 6.31
N CYS A 57 4.04 2.99 6.41
CA CYS A 57 4.60 3.97 7.34
C CYS A 57 4.27 3.67 8.82
N TYR A 58 3.05 3.17 9.11
CA TYR A 58 2.57 3.03 10.48
C TYR A 58 2.59 1.60 11.02
N PHE A 59 2.16 0.60 10.24
CA PHE A 59 2.22 -0.80 10.70
C PHE A 59 3.64 -1.34 10.73
N MET A 60 4.50 -0.88 9.82
CA MET A 60 5.93 -1.24 9.76
C MET A 60 6.85 -0.17 10.38
N HIS A 61 6.51 0.38 11.54
CA HIS A 61 7.46 0.98 12.52
C HIS A 61 8.66 1.79 11.93
N LEU A 62 8.42 2.66 10.95
CA LEU A 62 9.47 3.44 10.28
C LEU A 62 9.97 4.63 11.12
N LEU A 63 9.20 5.04 12.12
CA LEU A 63 9.52 6.18 12.97
C LEU A 63 10.51 5.86 14.10
N ASP A 64 10.79 4.59 14.40
CA ASP A 64 11.50 4.25 15.63
C ASP A 64 12.84 3.51 15.43
N GLU A 65 13.03 2.60 14.44
CA GLU A 65 14.35 1.91 14.40
C GLU A 65 14.86 1.15 13.15
N LYS A 66 14.06 0.56 12.25
CA LYS A 66 14.59 -0.54 11.40
C LYS A 66 14.49 -0.31 9.87
N LYS A 67 15.54 0.28 9.28
CA LYS A 67 15.78 0.36 7.81
C LYS A 67 15.70 -1.00 7.08
N THR A 68 15.82 -2.12 7.78
CA THR A 68 15.82 -3.48 7.23
C THR A 68 14.51 -3.85 6.53
N ILE A 69 13.36 -3.46 7.08
CA ILE A 69 12.04 -3.82 6.51
C ILE A 69 11.78 -3.05 5.20
N LEU A 70 12.17 -1.78 5.14
CA LEU A 70 12.09 -0.98 3.90
C LEU A 70 12.94 -1.61 2.79
N TRP A 71 14.10 -2.17 3.15
CA TRP A 71 14.97 -2.86 2.20
C TRP A 71 14.34 -4.16 1.68
N THR A 72 13.72 -4.96 2.54
CA THR A 72 12.97 -6.16 2.12
C THR A 72 11.75 -5.79 1.26
N LEU A 73 11.02 -4.73 1.60
CA LEU A 73 9.87 -4.26 0.85
C LEU A 73 10.30 -3.75 -0.54
N PHE A 74 11.39 -2.98 -0.61
CA PHE A 74 11.99 -2.54 -1.87
C PHE A 74 12.49 -3.71 -2.72
N ALA A 75 13.14 -4.71 -2.10
CA ALA A 75 13.54 -5.94 -2.79
C ALA A 75 12.34 -6.72 -3.34
N THR A 76 11.24 -6.75 -2.59
CA THR A 76 9.99 -7.41 -3.02
C THR A 76 9.36 -6.66 -4.20
N VAL A 77 9.32 -5.33 -4.17
CA VAL A 77 8.82 -4.50 -5.27
C VAL A 77 9.68 -4.68 -6.53
N ILE A 78 11.01 -4.68 -6.41
CA ILE A 78 11.92 -4.95 -7.53
C ILE A 78 11.66 -6.34 -8.10
N SER A 79 11.58 -7.36 -7.25
CA SER A 79 11.30 -8.73 -7.67
C SER A 79 9.96 -8.83 -8.40
N PHE A 80 8.92 -8.17 -7.89
CA PHE A 80 7.60 -8.12 -8.52
C PHE A 80 7.63 -7.42 -9.89
N MET A 81 8.39 -6.32 -10.00
CA MET A 81 8.54 -5.58 -11.24
C MET A 81 9.29 -6.41 -12.30
N ILE A 82 10.33 -7.14 -11.91
CA ILE A 82 11.02 -8.12 -12.78
C ILE A 82 10.03 -9.21 -13.21
N LEU A 83 9.23 -9.74 -12.29
CA LEU A 83 8.27 -10.81 -12.57
C LEU A 83 7.14 -10.41 -13.52
N ILE A 84 6.82 -9.11 -13.63
CA ILE A 84 5.86 -8.59 -14.61
C ILE A 84 6.57 -8.25 -15.92
N PHE A 85 7.70 -7.55 -15.86
CA PHE A 85 8.40 -7.10 -17.07
C PHE A 85 9.03 -8.23 -17.88
N VAL A 86 9.55 -9.29 -17.26
CA VAL A 86 10.17 -10.43 -17.95
C VAL A 86 9.17 -11.22 -18.78
N PRO A 87 8.01 -11.66 -18.25
CA PRO A 87 7.01 -12.31 -19.08
C PRO A 87 6.31 -11.34 -20.02
N LEU A 88 6.14 -10.06 -19.67
CA LEU A 88 5.59 -9.10 -20.62
C LEU A 88 6.52 -8.91 -21.83
N SER A 89 7.83 -8.76 -21.61
CA SER A 89 8.81 -8.67 -22.69
C SER A 89 8.92 -9.97 -23.48
N SER A 90 8.83 -11.12 -22.81
CA SER A 90 8.83 -12.41 -23.50
C SER A 90 7.54 -12.59 -24.31
N MET A 91 6.37 -12.20 -23.81
CA MET A 91 5.12 -12.25 -24.57
C MET A 91 5.15 -11.29 -25.75
N ILE A 92 5.68 -10.07 -25.61
CA ILE A 92 5.87 -9.13 -26.72
C ILE A 92 6.84 -9.72 -27.76
N SER A 93 7.93 -10.36 -27.33
CA SER A 93 8.91 -11.01 -28.21
C SER A 93 8.37 -12.28 -28.89
N ASN A 94 7.50 -13.04 -28.22
CA ASN A 94 6.85 -14.24 -28.78
C ASN A 94 5.62 -13.88 -29.63
N ALA A 95 5.02 -12.70 -29.44
CA ALA A 95 3.86 -12.23 -30.21
C ALA A 95 4.20 -11.67 -31.60
N GLY A 96 5.47 -11.71 -32.01
CA GLY A 96 5.87 -11.49 -33.40
C GLY A 96 5.99 -10.03 -33.82
N TYR A 97 6.99 -9.34 -33.28
CA TYR A 97 7.71 -8.23 -33.93
C TYR A 97 9.19 -8.63 -34.02
#